data_AF-P61655-F1
#
_entry.id   AF-P61655-F1
#
_cell.length_a   1.000
_cell.length_b   1.000
_cell.length_c   1.000
_cell.angle_alpha   90.00
_cell.angle_beta   90.00
_cell.angle_gamma   90.00
#
_symmetry.space_group_name_H-M   'P 1'
#
loop_
_entity.id
_entity.type
_entity.pdbx_description
1 polymer ?
#
loop_
_entity_poly.entity_id
_entity_poly.type
_entity_poly.pdbx_seq_one_letter_code
_entity_poly.pdbx_strand_id
1 'polypeptide(L)'
;MTREITIGSVKIGGDRPLVLIAGPCVIENEAATLRCAERLMTICNGVSVSLVFKASYDKANRTSVTSFRGPGMQEGLRILQKVKDSLGIPVISDIHSIEQVKPAAEVLDIIQVPAFLCRQTDLVVEVGRTNRVVNVKKGQFMAPWDMENVVGKILSTGNERIILTERGVTFGYNNLVSDMRSLPIMRRIGFPVVFDATHSVQLPGGQGGSSGGQREFVEYLSRAAVATGIDGIFMEVHEDPEKALCDGPNSVKLDDLPALLKKLKAIDAIVK
;
A
#
# COMPACT_ATOMS: atom_id res chain seq x y z
N MET A 1 17.42 -7.21 12.06
CA MET A 1 17.11 -7.49 10.64
C MET A 1 15.68 -8.02 10.58
N THR A 2 14.90 -7.65 9.56
CA THR A 2 13.53 -8.17 9.34
C THR A 2 13.59 -9.47 8.55
N ARG A 3 12.52 -10.29 8.59
CA ARG A 3 12.38 -11.45 7.69
C ARG A 3 12.35 -11.01 6.23
N GLU A 4 12.92 -11.82 5.33
CA GLU A 4 12.74 -11.68 3.87
C GLU A 4 11.42 -12.35 3.46
N ILE A 5 10.55 -11.61 2.78
CA ILE A 5 9.31 -12.12 2.20
C ILE A 5 9.41 -12.12 0.68
N THR A 6 9.24 -13.30 0.08
CA THR A 6 9.20 -13.47 -1.39
C THR A 6 7.77 -13.33 -1.91
N ILE A 7 7.57 -12.47 -2.91
CA ILE A 7 6.32 -12.18 -3.61
C ILE A 7 6.57 -12.37 -5.12
N GLY A 8 6.42 -13.59 -5.62
CA GLY A 8 6.82 -13.90 -7.00
C GLY A 8 8.32 -13.63 -7.20
N SER A 9 8.67 -12.74 -8.13
CA SER A 9 10.05 -12.30 -8.38
C SER A 9 10.56 -11.21 -7.42
N VAL A 10 9.68 -10.61 -6.61
CA VAL A 10 10.02 -9.51 -5.70
C VAL A 10 10.39 -10.07 -4.32
N LYS A 11 11.41 -9.48 -3.69
CA LYS A 11 11.82 -9.79 -2.31
C LYS A 11 11.80 -8.51 -1.49
N ILE A 12 11.14 -8.52 -0.34
CA ILE A 12 11.02 -7.38 0.56
C ILE A 12 11.46 -7.77 1.98
N GLY A 13 12.15 -6.86 2.68
CA GLY A 13 12.78 -7.13 3.99
C GLY A 13 14.11 -7.86 3.87
N GLY A 14 14.68 -8.29 4.99
CA GLY A 14 15.95 -9.03 4.99
C GLY A 14 17.11 -8.25 4.38
N ASP A 15 17.11 -6.92 4.53
CA ASP A 15 18.12 -6.01 3.97
C ASP A 15 18.15 -5.94 2.43
N ARG A 16 17.03 -6.29 1.78
CA ARG A 16 16.87 -6.13 0.34
C ARG A 16 16.71 -4.65 -0.06
N PRO A 17 17.05 -4.30 -1.31
CA PRO A 17 16.77 -2.99 -1.87
C PRO A 17 15.30 -2.59 -1.74
N LEU A 18 15.04 -1.29 -1.65
CA LEU A 18 13.69 -0.73 -1.53
C LEU A 18 12.74 -1.27 -2.61
N VAL A 19 11.57 -1.76 -2.19
CA VAL A 19 10.47 -2.16 -3.07
C VAL A 19 9.45 -1.03 -3.22
N LEU A 20 8.98 -0.78 -4.44
CA LEU A 20 7.83 0.09 -4.69
C LEU A 20 6.54 -0.71 -4.74
N ILE A 21 5.56 -0.33 -3.92
CA ILE A 21 4.17 -0.77 -4.05
C ILE A 21 3.39 0.42 -4.65
N ALA A 22 2.98 0.33 -5.91
CA ALA A 22 2.35 1.48 -6.57
C ALA A 22 1.30 1.11 -7.61
N GLY A 23 0.38 2.04 -7.82
CA GLY A 23 -0.67 1.97 -8.83
C GLY A 23 -1.80 2.95 -8.50
N PRO A 24 -2.93 2.91 -9.21
CA PRO A 24 -4.01 3.85 -8.97
C PRO A 24 -4.69 3.62 -7.61
N CYS A 25 -5.36 4.66 -7.11
CA CYS A 25 -6.14 4.56 -5.87
C CYS A 25 -7.23 3.47 -5.98
N VAL A 26 -7.95 3.47 -7.10
CA VAL A 26 -9.05 2.57 -7.42
C VAL A 26 -8.95 2.16 -8.89
N ILE A 27 -9.42 0.98 -9.23
CA ILE A 27 -9.60 0.58 -10.62
C ILE A 27 -10.72 1.45 -11.20
N GLU A 28 -10.40 2.28 -12.19
CA GLU A 28 -11.40 3.11 -12.88
C GLU A 28 -11.98 2.39 -14.10
N ASN A 29 -11.10 1.77 -14.90
CA ASN A 29 -11.43 0.88 -16.02
C ASN A 29 -10.21 0.00 -16.38
N GLU A 30 -10.44 -1.08 -17.14
CA GLU A 30 -9.39 -2.02 -17.51
C GLU A 30 -8.25 -1.35 -18.29
N ALA A 31 -8.57 -0.56 -19.32
CA ALA A 31 -7.58 0.04 -20.21
C ALA A 31 -6.65 1.01 -19.46
N ALA A 32 -7.20 1.87 -18.60
CA ALA A 32 -6.41 2.78 -17.77
C ALA A 32 -5.54 2.03 -16.75
N THR A 33 -6.07 0.94 -16.18
CA THR A 33 -5.34 0.12 -15.20
C THR A 33 -4.14 -0.57 -15.83
N LEU A 34 -4.31 -1.20 -17.00
CA LEU A 34 -3.22 -1.82 -17.75
C LEU A 34 -2.17 -0.81 -18.18
N ARG A 35 -2.58 0.34 -18.75
CA ARG A 35 -1.64 1.42 -19.11
C ARG A 35 -0.84 1.92 -17.91
N CYS A 36 -1.49 2.12 -16.76
CA CYS A 36 -0.80 2.53 -15.54
C CYS A 36 0.23 1.48 -15.09
N ALA A 37 -0.16 0.19 -15.09
CA ALA A 37 0.72 -0.91 -14.71
C ALA A 37 1.93 -1.03 -15.65
N GLU A 38 1.72 -0.95 -16.97
CA GLU A 38 2.78 -0.95 -17.98
C GLU A 38 3.77 0.19 -17.78
N ARG A 39 3.26 1.43 -17.63
CA ARG A 39 4.11 2.60 -17.43
C ARG A 39 4.90 2.51 -16.13
N LEU A 40 4.28 2.04 -15.03
CA LEU A 40 4.97 1.80 -13.77
C LEU A 40 6.09 0.76 -13.93
N MET A 41 5.83 -0.34 -14.63
CA MET A 41 6.84 -1.36 -14.91
C MET A 41 8.01 -0.78 -15.72
N THR A 42 7.74 -0.01 -16.77
CA THR A 42 8.78 0.67 -17.57
C THR A 42 9.63 1.61 -16.70
N ILE A 43 8.99 2.44 -15.87
CA ILE A 43 9.68 3.37 -14.97
C ILE A 43 10.57 2.59 -13.99
N CYS A 44 10.00 1.59 -13.31
CA CYS A 44 10.69 0.79 -12.30
C CYS A 44 11.88 0.02 -12.87
N ASN A 45 11.74 -0.57 -14.07
CA ASN A 45 12.84 -1.21 -14.79
C ASN A 45 13.94 -0.20 -15.13
N GLY A 46 13.58 0.99 -15.62
CA GLY A 46 14.52 2.05 -15.97
C GLY A 46 15.33 2.60 -14.79
N VAL A 47 14.82 2.52 -13.56
CA VAL A 47 15.54 2.92 -12.34
C VAL A 47 16.03 1.74 -11.48
N SER A 48 15.76 0.51 -11.92
CA SER A 48 16.04 -0.75 -11.21
C SER A 48 15.49 -0.78 -9.78
N VAL A 49 14.18 -0.54 -9.64
CA VAL A 49 13.42 -0.69 -8.40
C VAL A 49 12.38 -1.79 -8.61
N SER A 50 12.21 -2.72 -7.67
CA SER A 50 11.20 -3.78 -7.78
C SER A 50 9.79 -3.20 -7.58
N LEU A 51 8.82 -3.69 -8.38
CA LEU A 51 7.45 -3.19 -8.37
C LEU A 51 6.46 -4.28 -7.90
N VAL A 52 5.55 -3.90 -7.02
CA VAL A 52 4.28 -4.58 -6.78
C VAL A 52 3.16 -3.63 -7.22
N PHE A 53 2.30 -4.08 -8.13
CA PHE A 53 1.22 -3.24 -8.65
C PHE A 53 0.03 -3.22 -7.68
N LYS A 54 -0.42 -2.03 -7.31
CA LYS A 54 -1.55 -1.82 -6.39
C LYS A 54 -2.75 -1.22 -7.11
N ALA A 55 -3.94 -1.78 -6.90
CA ALA A 55 -5.19 -1.07 -7.15
C ALA A 55 -6.31 -1.64 -6.28
N SER A 56 -7.22 -0.79 -5.80
CA SER A 56 -8.42 -1.23 -5.07
C SER A 56 -9.55 -1.51 -6.06
N TYR A 57 -10.22 -2.66 -5.93
CA TYR A 57 -11.42 -2.95 -6.73
C TYR A 57 -12.70 -2.35 -6.14
N ASP A 58 -12.68 -2.04 -4.83
CA ASP A 58 -13.74 -1.35 -4.12
C ASP A 58 -13.14 -0.35 -3.11
N LYS A 59 -13.78 0.82 -2.97
CA LYS A 59 -13.53 1.79 -1.90
C LYS A 59 -14.70 1.72 -0.93
N ALA A 60 -14.64 0.77 0.02
CA ALA A 60 -15.73 0.50 0.97
C ALA A 60 -15.92 1.56 2.07
N ASN A 61 -15.07 2.58 2.10
CA ASN A 61 -14.98 3.57 3.19
C ASN A 61 -15.05 5.02 2.70
N ARG A 62 -15.69 5.27 1.55
CA ARG A 62 -15.92 6.65 1.08
C ARG A 62 -16.82 7.40 2.07
N THR A 63 -16.54 8.69 2.28
CA THR A 63 -17.37 9.56 3.12
C THR A 63 -18.78 9.72 2.57
N SER A 64 -18.93 9.83 1.25
CA SER A 64 -20.23 9.96 0.59
C SER A 64 -20.65 8.67 -0.11
N VAL A 65 -21.94 8.31 0.01
CA VAL A 65 -22.56 7.18 -0.69
C VAL A 65 -22.58 7.34 -2.22
N THR A 66 -22.53 8.58 -2.72
CA THR A 66 -22.51 8.88 -4.17
C THR A 66 -21.12 8.87 -4.78
N SER A 67 -20.09 8.69 -3.96
CA SER A 67 -18.71 8.64 -4.45
C SER A 67 -18.46 7.38 -5.27
N PHE A 68 -17.65 7.50 -6.33
CA PHE A 68 -17.19 6.35 -7.10
C PHE A 68 -16.46 5.32 -6.22
N ARG A 69 -16.79 4.04 -6.39
CA ARG A 69 -16.25 2.95 -5.57
C ARG A 69 -15.31 2.00 -6.32
N GLY A 70 -15.29 2.02 -7.64
CA GLY A 70 -14.60 1.00 -8.45
C GLY A 70 -15.57 -0.02 -9.06
N PRO A 71 -15.04 -0.99 -9.82
CA PRO A 71 -15.84 -1.96 -10.57
C PRO A 71 -16.43 -3.08 -9.69
N GLY A 72 -16.06 -3.13 -8.41
CA GLY A 72 -16.44 -4.21 -7.50
C GLY A 72 -15.53 -5.44 -7.66
N MET A 73 -15.74 -6.42 -6.77
CA MET A 73 -14.82 -7.54 -6.58
C MET A 73 -14.61 -8.40 -7.83
N GLN A 74 -15.69 -8.87 -8.47
CA GLN A 74 -15.57 -9.82 -9.59
C GLN A 74 -14.77 -9.22 -10.76
N GLU A 75 -15.18 -8.03 -11.22
CA GLU A 75 -14.53 -7.36 -12.34
C GLU A 75 -13.14 -6.83 -11.96
N GLY A 76 -12.98 -6.28 -10.75
CA GLY A 76 -11.68 -5.78 -10.30
C GLY A 76 -10.63 -6.89 -10.14
N LEU A 77 -11.00 -8.05 -9.61
CA LEU A 77 -10.10 -9.21 -9.54
C LEU A 77 -9.77 -9.75 -10.94
N ARG A 78 -10.74 -9.78 -11.87
CA ARG A 78 -10.47 -10.15 -13.27
C ARG A 78 -9.46 -9.22 -13.93
N ILE A 79 -9.58 -7.90 -13.73
CA ILE A 79 -8.63 -6.90 -14.25
C ILE A 79 -7.24 -7.08 -13.61
N LEU A 80 -7.17 -7.30 -12.29
CA LEU A 80 -5.89 -7.54 -11.61
C LEU A 80 -5.21 -8.83 -12.07
N GLN A 81 -5.98 -9.90 -12.31
CA GLN A 81 -5.45 -11.13 -12.92
C GLN A 81 -4.87 -10.83 -14.31
N LYS A 82 -5.56 -10.05 -15.13
CA LYS A 82 -5.07 -9.64 -16.46
C LYS A 82 -3.76 -8.84 -16.37
N VAL A 83 -3.59 -7.97 -15.37
CA VAL A 83 -2.32 -7.26 -15.11
C VAL A 83 -1.20 -8.26 -14.83
N LYS A 84 -1.43 -9.26 -13.96
CA LYS A 84 -0.45 -10.31 -13.66
C LYS A 84 -0.05 -11.08 -14.91
N ASP A 85 -1.04 -11.56 -15.67
CA ASP A 85 -0.82 -12.42 -16.82
C ASP A 85 -0.09 -11.67 -17.95
N SER A 86 -0.41 -10.39 -18.14
CA SER A 86 0.16 -9.58 -19.23
C SER A 86 1.57 -9.08 -18.93
N LEU A 87 1.89 -8.77 -17.66
CA LEU A 87 3.13 -8.08 -17.29
C LEU A 87 4.06 -8.89 -16.38
N GLY A 88 3.60 -10.01 -15.81
CA GLY A 88 4.39 -10.85 -14.91
C GLY A 88 4.79 -10.17 -13.59
N ILE A 89 4.10 -9.10 -13.19
CA ILE A 89 4.35 -8.37 -11.94
C ILE A 89 3.34 -8.80 -10.85
N PRO A 90 3.75 -8.88 -9.58
CA PRO A 90 2.85 -9.22 -8.49
C PRO A 90 1.84 -8.10 -8.23
N VAL A 91 0.64 -8.47 -7.78
CA VAL A 91 -0.44 -7.53 -7.49
C VAL A 91 -0.90 -7.56 -6.03
N ILE A 92 -1.28 -6.38 -5.53
CA ILE A 92 -1.86 -6.16 -4.21
C ILE A 92 -3.19 -5.44 -4.32
N SER A 93 -4.17 -5.87 -3.53
CA SER A 93 -5.43 -5.17 -3.32
C SER A 93 -5.90 -5.33 -1.88
N ASP A 94 -6.73 -4.41 -1.43
CA ASP A 94 -7.39 -4.48 -0.13
C ASP A 94 -8.69 -5.28 -0.16
N ILE A 95 -9.01 -5.90 0.97
CA ILE A 95 -10.25 -6.63 1.22
C ILE A 95 -11.05 -5.92 2.32
N HIS A 96 -12.37 -6.00 2.24
CA HIS A 96 -13.28 -5.25 3.11
C HIS A 96 -14.27 -6.13 3.90
N SER A 97 -14.38 -7.42 3.56
CA SER A 97 -15.20 -8.38 4.29
C SER A 97 -14.65 -9.80 4.16
N ILE A 98 -15.14 -10.72 5.02
CA ILE A 98 -14.68 -12.11 5.10
C ILE A 98 -14.96 -12.86 3.79
N GLU A 99 -16.10 -12.58 3.17
CA GLU A 99 -16.55 -13.22 1.92
C GLU A 99 -15.63 -12.89 0.74
N GLN A 100 -14.89 -11.78 0.82
CA GLN A 100 -13.93 -11.38 -0.22
C GLN A 100 -12.60 -12.12 -0.11
N VAL A 101 -12.27 -12.68 1.05
CA VAL A 101 -10.93 -13.22 1.34
C VAL A 101 -10.57 -14.35 0.38
N LYS A 102 -11.45 -15.34 0.23
CA LYS A 102 -11.18 -16.50 -0.63
C LYS A 102 -11.05 -16.11 -2.13
N PRO A 103 -12.01 -15.40 -2.75
CA PRO A 103 -11.84 -14.95 -4.14
C PRO A 103 -10.61 -14.07 -4.34
N ALA A 104 -10.32 -13.15 -3.41
CA ALA A 104 -9.14 -12.31 -3.48
C ALA A 104 -7.84 -13.14 -3.40
N ALA A 105 -7.80 -14.17 -2.55
CA ALA A 105 -6.65 -15.05 -2.42
C ALA A 105 -6.40 -15.93 -3.66
N GLU A 106 -7.35 -16.09 -4.57
CA GLU A 106 -7.11 -16.81 -5.83
C GLU A 106 -6.26 -15.98 -6.80
N VAL A 107 -6.44 -14.65 -6.80
CA VAL A 107 -5.78 -13.72 -7.74
C VAL A 107 -4.60 -12.98 -7.12
N LEU A 108 -4.75 -12.42 -5.91
CA LEU A 108 -3.79 -11.49 -5.32
C LEU A 108 -2.54 -12.22 -4.80
N ASP A 109 -1.36 -11.62 -5.02
CA ASP A 109 -0.11 -12.09 -4.43
C ASP A 109 0.03 -11.58 -2.99
N ILE A 110 -0.51 -10.37 -2.74
CA ILE A 110 -0.59 -9.73 -1.43
C ILE A 110 -2.04 -9.31 -1.16
N ILE A 111 -2.57 -9.71 0.00
CA ILE A 111 -3.87 -9.27 0.50
C ILE A 111 -3.63 -8.17 1.52
N GLN A 112 -4.22 -7.00 1.30
CA GLN A 112 -4.10 -5.87 2.22
C GLN A 112 -5.27 -5.79 3.19
N VAL A 113 -4.97 -5.73 4.49
CA VAL A 113 -5.94 -5.41 5.54
C VAL A 113 -6.02 -3.88 5.69
N PRO A 114 -7.19 -3.25 5.47
CA PRO A 114 -7.36 -1.80 5.58
C PRO A 114 -7.10 -1.27 6.99
N ALA A 115 -6.66 0.01 7.07
CA ALA A 115 -6.33 0.67 8.33
C ALA A 115 -7.50 0.67 9.34
N PHE A 116 -8.74 0.88 8.89
CA PHE A 116 -9.91 0.85 9.79
C PHE A 116 -10.31 -0.56 10.22
N LEU A 117 -9.88 -1.59 9.49
CA LEU A 117 -10.24 -2.98 9.73
C LEU A 117 -9.10 -3.80 10.37
N CYS A 118 -7.93 -3.20 10.58
CA CYS A 118 -6.74 -3.90 11.08
C CYS A 118 -6.90 -4.55 12.47
N ARG A 119 -7.93 -4.17 13.23
CA ARG A 119 -8.25 -4.78 14.53
C ARG A 119 -9.33 -5.86 14.46
N GLN A 120 -10.07 -6.00 13.35
CA GLN A 120 -11.21 -6.91 13.23
C GLN A 120 -10.73 -8.36 13.19
N THR A 121 -10.89 -9.08 14.30
CA THR A 121 -10.26 -10.41 14.50
C THR A 121 -10.66 -11.40 13.43
N ASP A 122 -11.96 -11.54 13.13
CA ASP A 122 -12.44 -12.54 12.18
C ASP A 122 -11.87 -12.29 10.77
N LEU A 123 -11.83 -11.03 10.34
CA LEU A 123 -11.24 -10.64 9.06
C LEU A 123 -9.74 -10.93 9.01
N VAL A 124 -8.99 -10.51 10.03
CA VAL A 124 -7.52 -10.67 10.08
C VAL A 124 -7.12 -12.14 10.14
N VAL A 125 -7.84 -12.94 10.93
CA VAL A 125 -7.61 -14.39 11.03
C VAL A 125 -7.97 -15.07 9.71
N GLU A 126 -9.09 -14.71 9.06
CA GLU A 126 -9.44 -15.31 7.78
C GLU A 126 -8.42 -14.98 6.69
N VAL A 127 -7.93 -13.74 6.63
CA VAL A 127 -6.82 -13.37 5.73
C VAL A 127 -5.56 -14.17 6.04
N GLY A 128 -5.24 -14.38 7.33
CA GLY A 128 -4.11 -15.21 7.75
C GLY A 128 -4.18 -16.64 7.20
N ARG A 129 -5.37 -17.26 7.21
CA ARG A 129 -5.59 -18.65 6.73
C ARG A 129 -5.29 -18.85 5.24
N THR A 130 -5.22 -17.79 4.45
CA THR A 130 -4.96 -17.89 3.00
C THR A 130 -3.53 -18.29 2.63
N ASN A 131 -2.58 -18.14 3.57
CA ASN A 131 -1.13 -18.29 3.33
C ASN A 131 -0.56 -17.37 2.21
N ARG A 132 -1.34 -16.38 1.76
CA ARG A 132 -0.86 -15.26 0.93
C ARG A 132 -0.04 -14.30 1.77
N VAL A 133 0.72 -13.44 1.10
CA VAL A 133 1.40 -12.34 1.79
C VAL A 133 0.33 -11.39 2.32
N VAL A 134 0.40 -11.00 3.58
CA VAL A 134 -0.56 -10.10 4.24
C VAL A 134 0.09 -8.75 4.46
N ASN A 135 -0.43 -7.71 3.83
CA ASN A 135 -0.04 -6.33 4.14
C ASN A 135 -1.02 -5.71 5.14
N VAL A 136 -0.56 -5.33 6.32
CA VAL A 136 -1.42 -4.70 7.34
C VAL A 136 -1.15 -3.20 7.36
N LYS A 137 -2.13 -2.40 6.95
CA LYS A 137 -2.08 -0.95 7.16
C LYS A 137 -2.34 -0.66 8.63
N LYS A 138 -1.41 0.02 9.32
CA LYS A 138 -1.62 0.46 10.70
C LYS A 138 -2.77 1.46 10.75
N GLY A 139 -3.73 1.24 11.65
CA GLY A 139 -4.81 2.20 11.91
C GLY A 139 -4.24 3.55 12.35
N GLN A 140 -4.83 4.66 11.88
CA GLN A 140 -4.44 6.02 12.30
C GLN A 140 -4.68 6.27 13.80
N PHE A 141 -5.36 5.36 14.47
CA PHE A 141 -5.67 5.36 15.90
C PHE A 141 -4.76 4.42 16.71
N MET A 142 -3.83 3.70 16.06
CA MET A 142 -2.98 2.70 16.71
C MET A 142 -1.57 3.24 16.96
N ALA A 143 -1.04 2.91 18.13
CA ALA A 143 0.39 3.05 18.38
C ALA A 143 1.18 2.00 17.59
N PRO A 144 2.45 2.27 17.22
CA PRO A 144 3.24 1.35 16.42
C PRO A 144 3.51 -0.02 17.09
N TRP A 145 3.65 -0.06 18.42
CA TRP A 145 3.84 -1.32 19.16
C TRP A 145 2.57 -2.17 19.23
N ASP A 146 1.37 -1.58 19.10
CA ASP A 146 0.11 -2.34 19.11
C ASP A 146 -0.06 -3.24 17.87
N MET A 147 0.74 -3.01 16.82
CA MET A 147 0.77 -3.86 15.62
C MET A 147 1.21 -5.29 15.93
N GLU A 148 1.94 -5.52 17.03
CA GLU A 148 2.31 -6.86 17.50
C GLU A 148 1.06 -7.73 17.75
N ASN A 149 -0.02 -7.15 18.26
CA ASN A 149 -1.27 -7.87 18.47
C ASN A 149 -1.96 -8.27 17.14
N VAL A 150 -1.85 -7.43 16.11
CA VAL A 150 -2.42 -7.75 14.79
C VAL A 150 -1.60 -8.83 14.11
N VAL A 151 -0.27 -8.74 14.22
CA VAL A 151 0.68 -9.78 13.77
C VAL A 151 0.38 -11.11 14.48
N GLY A 152 0.16 -11.10 15.80
CA GLY A 152 -0.17 -12.30 16.57
C GLY A 152 -1.41 -13.04 16.05
N LYS A 153 -2.44 -12.31 15.58
CA LYS A 153 -3.62 -12.92 14.96
C LYS A 153 -3.27 -13.66 13.67
N ILE A 154 -2.43 -13.07 12.81
CA ILE A 154 -2.02 -13.70 11.55
C ILE A 154 -1.10 -14.90 11.83
N LEU A 155 -0.16 -14.76 12.77
CA LEU A 155 0.72 -15.85 13.18
C LEU A 155 -0.03 -17.04 13.79
N SER A 156 -1.16 -16.81 14.48
CA SER A 156 -1.99 -17.89 15.03
C SER A 156 -2.58 -18.83 13.96
N THR A 157 -2.56 -18.44 12.68
CA THR A 157 -2.99 -19.29 11.56
C THR A 157 -1.82 -20.01 10.89
N GLY A 158 -0.60 -19.86 11.39
CA GLY A 158 0.63 -20.38 10.78
C GLY A 158 1.18 -19.55 9.62
N ASN A 159 0.59 -18.39 9.31
CA ASN A 159 1.06 -17.54 8.21
C ASN A 159 2.10 -16.53 8.72
N GLU A 160 3.35 -16.70 8.29
CA GLU A 160 4.46 -15.80 8.65
C GLU A 160 4.80 -14.79 7.55
N ARG A 161 3.98 -14.67 6.50
CA ARG A 161 4.26 -13.82 5.33
C ARG A 161 3.64 -12.45 5.50
N ILE A 162 4.14 -11.66 6.45
CA ILE A 162 3.52 -10.40 6.88
C ILE A 162 4.35 -9.19 6.44
N ILE A 163 3.70 -8.12 6.01
CA ILE A 163 4.25 -6.79 5.77
C ILE A 163 3.45 -5.79 6.61
N LEU A 164 4.13 -4.85 7.26
CA LEU A 164 3.51 -3.80 8.07
C LEU A 164 3.61 -2.46 7.34
N THR A 165 2.49 -1.75 7.17
CA THR A 165 2.47 -0.46 6.47
C THR A 165 2.10 0.69 7.41
N GLU A 166 3.02 1.66 7.59
CA GLU A 166 2.73 2.95 8.22
C GLU A 166 1.96 3.85 7.24
N ARG A 167 1.00 4.64 7.74
CA ARG A 167 0.19 5.57 6.93
C ARG A 167 -0.22 6.85 7.67
N GLY A 168 0.51 7.19 8.72
CA GLY A 168 0.24 8.31 9.62
C GLY A 168 -0.58 7.92 10.84
N VAL A 169 -0.53 8.77 11.87
CA VAL A 169 -1.36 8.73 13.08
C VAL A 169 -2.19 10.00 13.18
N THR A 170 -3.38 9.91 13.75
CA THR A 170 -4.30 11.04 13.94
C THR A 170 -3.65 12.13 14.79
N PHE A 171 -3.64 13.37 14.30
CA PHE A 171 -3.06 14.51 14.99
C PHE A 171 -4.06 15.67 15.06
N GLY A 172 -4.87 15.68 16.12
CA GLY A 172 -6.03 16.57 16.19
C GLY A 172 -7.12 16.14 15.21
N TYR A 173 -7.98 17.08 14.82
CA TYR A 173 -9.07 16.81 13.88
C TYR A 173 -8.61 16.96 12.42
N ASN A 174 -9.07 16.04 11.58
CA ASN A 174 -8.90 16.07 10.12
C ASN A 174 -7.44 16.12 9.63
N ASN A 175 -6.48 15.70 10.46
CA ASN A 175 -5.06 15.79 10.15
C ASN A 175 -4.29 14.54 10.61
N LEU A 176 -3.17 14.28 9.94
CA LEU A 176 -2.27 13.16 10.22
C LEU A 176 -0.84 13.66 10.42
N VAL A 177 -0.08 12.94 11.22
CA VAL A 177 1.37 13.12 11.34
C VAL A 177 2.07 11.78 11.17
N SER A 178 3.22 11.76 10.51
CA SER A 178 4.07 10.57 10.38
C SER A 178 5.18 10.62 11.44
N ASP A 179 5.01 9.87 12.52
CA ASP A 179 6.08 9.68 13.50
C ASP A 179 7.12 8.70 12.94
N MET A 180 8.28 9.21 12.50
CA MET A 180 9.35 8.36 11.93
C MET A 180 9.89 7.35 12.95
N ARG A 181 9.68 7.54 14.27
CA ARG A 181 10.04 6.54 15.29
C ARG A 181 9.17 5.28 15.19
N SER A 182 7.96 5.39 14.64
CA SER A 182 7.07 4.25 14.41
C SER A 182 7.70 3.21 13.49
N LEU A 183 8.49 3.64 12.51
CA LEU A 183 9.11 2.75 11.52
C LEU A 183 10.06 1.74 12.19
N PRO A 184 11.10 2.13 12.95
CA PRO A 184 11.96 1.19 13.64
C PRO A 184 11.24 0.42 14.76
N ILE A 185 10.22 1.00 15.40
CA ILE A 185 9.40 0.27 16.40
C ILE A 185 8.67 -0.91 15.74
N MET A 186 7.98 -0.69 14.61
CA MET A 186 7.31 -1.77 13.89
C MET A 186 8.31 -2.79 13.32
N ARG A 187 9.50 -2.36 12.86
CA ARG A 187 10.55 -3.27 12.39
C ARG A 187 11.00 -4.26 13.47
N ARG A 188 10.96 -3.88 14.75
CA ARG A 188 11.34 -4.76 15.88
C ARG A 188 10.41 -5.97 16.04
N ILE A 189 9.19 -5.91 15.49
CA ILE A 189 8.25 -7.05 15.44
C ILE A 189 8.80 -8.17 14.53
N GLY A 190 9.77 -7.86 13.65
CA GLY A 190 10.51 -8.85 12.86
C GLY A 190 10.04 -8.99 11.41
N PHE A 191 9.11 -8.15 10.95
CA PHE A 191 8.54 -8.18 9.60
C PHE A 191 8.93 -6.94 8.78
N PRO A 192 8.93 -7.05 7.43
CA PRO A 192 9.17 -5.89 6.59
C PRO A 192 8.22 -4.72 6.88
N VAL A 193 8.76 -3.51 6.88
CA VAL A 193 8.01 -2.27 7.09
C VAL A 193 7.98 -1.44 5.80
N VAL A 194 6.77 -1.06 5.40
CA VAL A 194 6.48 -0.18 4.27
C VAL A 194 5.95 1.17 4.79
N PHE A 195 6.27 2.25 4.10
CA PHE A 195 5.67 3.57 4.36
C PHE A 195 4.71 3.96 3.22
N ASP A 196 3.44 4.15 3.53
CA ASP A 196 2.43 4.69 2.62
C ASP A 196 2.52 6.21 2.61
N ALA A 197 3.29 6.72 1.67
CA ALA A 197 3.57 8.14 1.57
C ALA A 197 2.32 8.93 1.15
N THR A 198 1.49 8.33 0.29
CA THR A 198 0.27 8.97 -0.23
C THR A 198 -0.83 9.12 0.81
N HIS A 199 -1.08 8.10 1.63
CA HIS A 199 -2.11 8.21 2.67
C HIS A 199 -1.62 8.93 3.92
N SER A 200 -0.30 9.08 4.09
CA SER A 200 0.28 9.86 5.19
C SER A 200 0.10 11.37 5.04
N VAL A 201 -0.14 11.86 3.81
CA VAL A 201 -0.43 13.28 3.52
C VAL A 201 -1.93 13.59 3.43
N GLN A 202 -2.79 12.63 3.77
CA GLN A 202 -4.23 12.84 3.78
C GLN A 202 -4.64 13.82 4.87
N LEU A 203 -5.68 14.60 4.57
CA LEU A 203 -6.44 15.40 5.52
C LEU A 203 -7.86 14.79 5.62
N PRO A 204 -8.06 13.76 6.46
CA PRO A 204 -9.30 12.97 6.43
C PRO A 204 -10.51 13.83 6.76
N GLY A 205 -11.49 13.88 5.85
CA GLY A 205 -12.69 14.74 6.02
C GLY A 205 -12.43 16.25 5.91
N GLY A 206 -11.21 16.68 5.53
CA GLY A 206 -10.85 18.10 5.46
C GLY A 206 -11.59 18.92 4.40
N GLN A 207 -12.30 18.28 3.47
CA GLN A 207 -13.13 18.94 2.44
C GLN A 207 -14.64 18.74 2.68
N GLY A 208 -15.04 18.31 3.87
CA GLY A 208 -16.44 18.00 4.21
C GLY A 208 -16.91 16.66 3.61
N GLY A 209 -17.13 16.62 2.29
CA GLY A 209 -17.64 15.43 1.58
C GLY A 209 -16.56 14.43 1.12
N SER A 210 -15.29 14.81 1.20
CA SER A 210 -14.13 14.02 0.75
C SER A 210 -12.91 14.28 1.64
N SER A 211 -11.92 13.38 1.55
CA SER A 211 -10.59 13.65 2.09
C SER A 211 -9.88 14.69 1.25
N GLY A 212 -9.21 15.63 1.91
CA GLY A 212 -8.18 16.44 1.28
C GLY A 212 -6.86 15.66 1.18
N GLY A 213 -5.83 16.35 0.70
CA GLY A 213 -4.50 15.80 0.56
C GLY A 213 -3.47 16.88 0.29
N GLN A 214 -2.23 16.60 0.63
CA GLN A 214 -1.11 17.49 0.41
C GLN A 214 0.01 16.76 -0.34
N ARG A 215 -0.27 16.36 -1.59
CA ARG A 215 0.67 15.61 -2.45
C ARG A 215 2.06 16.24 -2.55
N GLU A 216 2.18 17.55 -2.40
CA GLU A 216 3.45 18.29 -2.38
C GLU A 216 4.41 17.79 -1.28
N PHE A 217 3.90 17.17 -0.20
CA PHE A 217 4.71 16.61 0.88
C PHE A 217 5.10 15.14 0.67
N VAL A 218 4.56 14.44 -0.34
CA VAL A 218 4.85 13.02 -0.58
C VAL A 218 6.34 12.78 -0.79
N GLU A 219 7.02 13.60 -1.59
CA GLU A 219 8.47 13.47 -1.79
C GLU A 219 9.26 13.65 -0.48
N TYR A 220 8.89 14.62 0.35
CA TYR A 220 9.60 14.92 1.60
C TYR A 220 9.44 13.79 2.61
N LEU A 221 8.21 13.32 2.83
CA LEU A 221 7.94 12.22 3.75
C LEU A 221 8.54 10.90 3.26
N SER A 222 8.53 10.65 1.94
CA SER A 222 9.17 9.46 1.35
C SER A 222 10.66 9.44 1.64
N ARG A 223 11.36 10.57 1.46
CA ARG A 223 12.80 10.67 1.77
C ARG A 223 13.08 10.43 3.25
N ALA A 224 12.29 11.01 4.15
CA ALA A 224 12.45 10.81 5.59
C ALA A 224 12.23 9.34 6.00
N ALA A 225 11.20 8.69 5.45
CA ALA A 225 10.91 7.30 5.75
C ALA A 225 11.98 6.35 5.18
N VAL A 226 12.46 6.58 3.96
CA VAL A 226 13.56 5.80 3.37
C VAL A 226 14.85 5.98 4.15
N ALA A 227 15.19 7.20 4.57
CA ALA A 227 16.35 7.47 5.42
C ALA A 227 16.28 6.79 6.80
N THR A 228 15.09 6.38 7.25
CA THR A 228 14.90 5.61 8.49
C THR A 228 15.19 4.10 8.30
N GLY A 229 15.36 3.63 7.07
CA GLY A 229 15.69 2.23 6.75
C GLY A 229 14.46 1.31 6.63
N ILE A 230 13.41 1.75 5.93
CA ILE A 230 12.25 0.91 5.58
C ILE A 230 12.58 -0.09 4.45
N ASP A 231 11.70 -1.07 4.23
CA ASP A 231 11.89 -2.10 3.18
C ASP A 231 11.10 -1.81 1.90
N GLY A 232 10.09 -0.94 1.97
CA GLY A 232 9.35 -0.52 0.79
C GLY A 232 8.61 0.80 0.98
N ILE A 233 8.22 1.38 -0.16
CA ILE A 233 7.44 2.61 -0.22
C ILE A 233 6.14 2.31 -0.95
N PHE A 234 5.02 2.77 -0.39
CA PHE A 234 3.71 2.65 -1.02
C PHE A 234 3.29 4.02 -1.55
N MET A 235 2.86 4.07 -2.82
CA MET A 235 2.38 5.29 -3.47
C MET A 235 1.20 5.02 -4.39
N GLU A 236 0.13 5.80 -4.21
CA GLU A 236 -0.89 5.96 -5.24
C GLU A 236 -0.40 6.93 -6.33
N VAL A 237 -0.57 6.53 -7.59
CA VAL A 237 -0.14 7.31 -8.75
C VAL A 237 -1.30 7.53 -9.72
N HIS A 238 -1.24 8.63 -10.46
CA HIS A 238 -2.19 8.91 -11.54
C HIS A 238 -1.50 9.69 -12.68
N GLU A 239 -1.99 9.54 -13.91
CA GLU A 239 -1.45 10.30 -15.06
C GLU A 239 -1.79 11.79 -14.95
N ASP A 240 -2.98 12.08 -14.42
CA ASP A 240 -3.53 13.43 -14.23
C ASP A 240 -4.30 13.46 -12.89
N PRO A 241 -3.62 13.59 -11.74
CA PRO A 241 -4.23 13.41 -10.40
C PRO A 241 -5.51 14.24 -10.16
N GLU A 242 -5.64 15.37 -10.84
CA GLU A 242 -6.78 16.28 -10.84
C GLU A 242 -8.06 15.61 -11.39
N LYS A 243 -7.93 14.58 -12.22
CA LYS A 243 -9.04 13.80 -12.80
C LYS A 243 -9.28 12.46 -12.10
N ALA A 244 -8.51 12.10 -11.08
CA ALA A 244 -8.66 10.82 -10.40
C ALA A 244 -10.00 10.72 -9.64
N LEU A 245 -10.70 9.58 -9.75
CA LEU A 245 -12.03 9.38 -9.14
C LEU A 245 -11.98 9.13 -7.61
N CYS A 246 -10.79 8.93 -7.05
CA CYS A 246 -10.53 8.79 -5.62
C CYS A 246 -9.11 9.24 -5.28
N ASP A 247 -8.95 9.96 -4.15
CA ASP A 247 -7.65 10.38 -3.59
C ASP A 247 -6.69 11.12 -4.56
N GLY A 248 -7.23 11.78 -5.58
CA GLY A 248 -6.47 12.65 -6.50
C GLY A 248 -5.57 13.67 -5.79
N PRO A 249 -6.02 14.37 -4.73
CA PRO A 249 -5.19 15.31 -3.96
C PRO A 249 -3.95 14.69 -3.30
N ASN A 250 -3.90 13.36 -3.16
CA ASN A 250 -2.79 12.62 -2.55
C ASN A 250 -1.93 11.89 -3.60
N SER A 251 -2.45 11.73 -4.82
CA SER A 251 -1.83 10.91 -5.87
C SER A 251 -0.62 11.60 -6.48
N VAL A 252 0.47 10.85 -6.60
CA VAL A 252 1.70 11.32 -7.26
C VAL A 252 1.48 11.30 -8.77
N LYS A 253 1.87 12.37 -9.46
CA LYS A 253 1.84 12.39 -10.92
C LYS A 253 2.85 11.38 -11.45
N LEU A 254 2.40 10.50 -12.34
CA LEU A 254 3.21 9.39 -12.82
C LEU A 254 4.54 9.82 -13.47
N ASP A 255 4.57 10.99 -14.11
CA ASP A 255 5.76 11.56 -14.76
C ASP A 255 6.85 12.01 -13.77
N ASP A 256 6.49 12.30 -12.53
CA ASP A 256 7.44 12.75 -11.49
C ASP A 256 8.14 11.57 -10.81
N LEU A 257 7.55 10.37 -10.93
CA LEU A 257 7.99 9.16 -10.26
C LEU A 257 9.44 8.75 -10.58
N PRO A 258 9.95 8.80 -11.84
CA PRO A 258 11.33 8.42 -12.13
C PRO A 258 12.37 9.25 -11.35
N ALA A 259 12.14 10.56 -11.24
CA ALA A 259 13.04 11.46 -10.53
C ALA A 259 12.99 11.20 -9.01
N LEU A 260 11.78 10.97 -8.48
CA LEU A 260 11.59 10.62 -7.07
C LEU A 260 12.26 9.28 -6.73
N LEU A 261 12.02 8.22 -7.51
CA LEU A 261 12.60 6.90 -7.25
C LEU A 261 14.13 6.90 -7.31
N LYS A 262 14.75 7.69 -8.20
CA LYS A 262 16.22 7.85 -8.20
C LYS A 262 16.73 8.42 -6.88
N LYS A 263 16.07 9.45 -6.34
CA LYS A 263 16.41 10.03 -5.03
C LYS A 263 16.24 9.00 -3.91
N LEU A 264 15.09 8.30 -3.89
CA LEU A 264 14.80 7.31 -2.84
C LEU A 264 15.80 6.14 -2.88
N LYS A 265 16.10 5.61 -4.06
CA LYS A 265 17.12 4.55 -4.23
C LYS A 265 18.50 4.99 -3.76
N ALA A 266 18.89 6.23 -4.03
CA ALA A 266 20.17 6.77 -3.56
C ALA A 266 20.23 6.89 -2.03
N ILE A 267 19.13 7.31 -1.39
CA ILE A 267 19.03 7.35 0.08
C ILE A 267 19.07 5.93 0.65
N ASP A 268 18.31 4.99 0.06
CA ASP A 268 18.25 3.59 0.47
C ASP A 268 19.64 2.94 0.52
N ALA A 269 20.43 3.13 -0.53
CA ALA A 269 21.80 2.61 -0.64
C ALA A 269 22.83 3.28 0.28
N ILE A 270 22.50 4.42 0.90
CA ILE A 270 23.36 5.05 1.92
C ILE A 270 23.09 4.44 3.30
N VAL A 271 21.84 4.03 3.58
CA VAL A 271 21.41 3.59 4.91
C VAL A 271 21.38 2.08 5.10
N LYS A 272 21.42 1.30 4.00
CA LYS A 272 21.52 -0.16 3.96
C LYS A 272 22.63 -0.56 2.99
#